data_AF-A0A495RCS8-F1
#
_entry.id   AF-A0A495RCS8-F1
#
_cell.length_a   1.000
_cell.length_b   1.000
_cell.length_c   1.000
_cell.angle_alpha   90.00
_cell.angle_beta   90.00
_cell.angle_gamma   90.00
#
_symmetry.space_group_name_H-M   'P 1'
#
loop_
_entity.id
_entity.type
_entity.pdbx_description
1 polymer ?
#
loop_
_entity_poly.entity_id
_entity_poly.type
_entity_poly.pdbx_seq_one_letter_code
_entity_poly.pdbx_strand_id
1 'polypeptide(L)'
;MPKNCKKKNCIVDIELIYRFRSTINANQNFFFSQYSYRNNKNQWNLICSCMDWITVAVNYINEFPPLSKNINVKCMQIYSYISSIDIIYEGVKQLHRSINDSKNRKSPFENENQIFKSGCDDKYFKEIRARFGAHPVNLDGQSGEKLYASWPYEDRFGDYDLKIRLYSNLVEKEDTTFKIKLSELNEYLIVRYNYLEILIEKLNDQYQQFCCEQINREIETSDNINQQLQILLKESKLRIFEEYTHIIETLIIIFNTTTGIESLKIEEENFKIYLFPLINEIRNNLQNMSLADLNNNIRLQSNKLNKEFSYELPKLNIWIFTDNGDPLVEFYLKRLNEYSNFKYQFDVKNNKKVILLKLQLLFYFFNNE
;
A
#
# COMPACT_ATOMS: atom_id res chain seq x y z
N MET A 1 -34.96 -4.37 3.78
CA MET A 1 -34.96 -5.33 2.66
C MET A 1 -33.68 -5.14 1.85
N PRO A 2 -32.71 -6.06 1.92
CA PRO A 2 -31.57 -5.97 1.03
C PRO A 2 -32.04 -6.36 -0.38
N LYS A 3 -31.87 -5.45 -1.33
CA LYS A 3 -32.03 -5.76 -2.75
C LYS A 3 -31.00 -6.84 -3.09
N ASN A 4 -31.48 -8.01 -3.48
CA ASN A 4 -30.68 -9.04 -4.14
C ASN A 4 -30.02 -8.42 -5.38
N CYS A 5 -28.78 -7.94 -5.25
CA CYS A 5 -27.90 -7.75 -6.39
C CYS A 5 -27.64 -9.14 -6.96
N LYS A 6 -28.30 -9.46 -8.08
CA LYS A 6 -27.87 -10.57 -8.94
C LYS A 6 -26.37 -10.39 -9.15
N LYS A 7 -25.56 -11.37 -8.75
CA LYS A 7 -24.14 -11.42 -9.12
C LYS A 7 -24.08 -11.18 -10.62
N LYS A 8 -23.57 -10.02 -11.03
CA LYS A 8 -23.19 -9.77 -12.42
C LYS A 8 -22.18 -10.87 -12.75
N ASN A 9 -22.38 -11.61 -13.83
CA ASN A 9 -21.39 -12.59 -14.28
C ASN A 9 -20.15 -11.81 -14.76
N CYS A 10 -19.25 -11.52 -13.84
CA CYS A 10 -17.96 -10.90 -14.12
C CYS A 10 -17.05 -11.93 -14.79
N ILE A 11 -16.24 -11.49 -15.75
CA ILE A 11 -15.27 -12.35 -16.44
C ILE A 11 -14.12 -12.70 -15.49
N VAL A 12 -13.73 -11.74 -14.65
CA VAL A 12 -12.70 -11.90 -13.61
C VAL A 12 -13.20 -11.40 -12.26
N ASP A 13 -12.69 -11.97 -11.17
CA ASP A 13 -13.07 -11.57 -9.81
C ASP A 13 -12.41 -10.24 -9.42
N ILE A 14 -13.22 -9.18 -9.30
CA ILE A 14 -12.74 -7.85 -8.89
C ILE A 14 -12.14 -7.86 -7.47
N GLU A 15 -12.56 -8.76 -6.60
CA GLU A 15 -12.06 -8.82 -5.23
C GLU A 15 -10.59 -9.22 -5.17
N LEU A 16 -10.07 -9.92 -6.18
CA LEU A 16 -8.67 -10.32 -6.21
C LEU A 16 -7.70 -9.12 -6.23
N ILE A 17 -7.93 -8.11 -7.07
CA ILE A 17 -7.08 -6.91 -7.08
C ILE A 17 -7.22 -6.09 -5.79
N TYR A 18 -8.40 -6.08 -5.16
CA TYR A 18 -8.59 -5.42 -3.86
C TYR A 18 -7.89 -6.17 -2.72
N ARG A 19 -7.90 -7.51 -2.74
CA ARG A 19 -7.13 -8.34 -1.83
C ARG A 19 -5.63 -8.10 -1.99
N PHE A 20 -5.13 -8.07 -3.23
CA PHE A 20 -3.73 -7.75 -3.51
C PHE A 20 -3.32 -6.38 -2.92
N ARG A 21 -4.14 -5.34 -3.16
CA ARG A 21 -3.92 -4.01 -2.58
C ARG A 21 -3.94 -4.03 -1.06
N SER A 22 -4.91 -4.73 -0.46
CA SER A 22 -5.07 -4.82 0.99
C SER A 22 -3.88 -5.52 1.65
N THR A 23 -3.33 -6.56 1.03
CA THR A 23 -2.10 -7.24 1.51
C THR A 23 -0.93 -6.26 1.61
N ILE A 24 -0.73 -5.42 0.60
CA ILE A 24 0.34 -4.41 0.60
C ILE A 24 0.06 -3.32 1.64
N ASN A 25 -1.16 -2.79 1.66
CA ASN A 25 -1.51 -1.68 2.53
C ASN A 25 -1.51 -2.06 4.02
N ALA A 26 -1.87 -3.29 4.36
CA ALA A 26 -1.85 -3.79 5.73
C ALA A 26 -0.44 -3.73 6.35
N ASN A 27 0.61 -3.84 5.54
CA ASN A 27 2.01 -3.78 5.97
C ASN A 27 2.79 -2.74 5.13
N GLN A 28 2.16 -1.59 4.86
CA GLN A 28 2.67 -0.59 3.92
C GLN A 28 4.08 -0.14 4.26
N ASN A 29 4.38 0.15 5.53
CA ASN A 29 5.68 0.66 5.92
C ASN A 29 6.80 -0.37 5.62
N PHE A 30 6.52 -1.66 5.85
CA PHE A 30 7.44 -2.73 5.47
C PHE A 30 7.68 -2.75 3.96
N PHE A 31 6.62 -2.88 3.15
CA PHE A 31 6.79 -2.97 1.70
C PHE A 31 7.37 -1.68 1.09
N PHE A 32 7.02 -0.51 1.63
CA PHE A 32 7.63 0.74 1.23
C PHE A 32 9.13 0.74 1.51
N SER A 33 9.57 0.33 2.71
CA SER A 33 11.00 0.23 3.03
C SER A 33 11.75 -0.73 2.11
N GLN A 34 11.12 -1.85 1.75
CA GLN A 34 11.70 -2.90 0.90
C GLN A 34 11.79 -2.50 -0.58
N TYR A 35 10.79 -1.78 -1.10
CA TYR A 35 10.65 -1.51 -2.54
C TYR A 35 10.93 -0.05 -2.95
N SER A 36 10.99 0.90 -2.01
CA SER A 36 11.27 2.32 -2.32
C SER A 36 12.68 2.55 -2.86
N TYR A 37 13.64 1.70 -2.47
CA TYR A 37 15.01 1.72 -2.97
C TYR A 37 15.59 0.30 -3.09
N ARG A 38 15.25 -0.38 -4.19
CA ARG A 38 15.74 -1.73 -4.49
C ARG A 38 16.48 -1.75 -5.81
N ASN A 39 17.73 -2.26 -5.81
CA ASN A 39 18.59 -2.29 -6.99
C ASN A 39 18.77 -0.90 -7.65
N ASN A 40 18.98 0.15 -6.85
CA ASN A 40 19.09 1.57 -7.26
C ASN A 40 17.85 2.09 -8.01
N LYS A 41 16.67 1.51 -7.76
CA LYS A 41 15.41 1.90 -8.40
C LYS A 41 14.29 1.97 -7.36
N ASN A 42 13.34 2.87 -7.61
CA ASN A 42 12.08 2.91 -6.88
C ASN A 42 11.10 1.93 -7.51
N GLN A 43 11.04 0.73 -6.94
CA GLN A 43 10.11 -0.32 -7.36
C GLN A 43 8.72 -0.15 -6.73
N TRP A 44 8.62 0.59 -5.61
CA TRP A 44 7.36 0.93 -4.97
C TRP A 44 6.41 1.64 -5.95
N ASN A 45 6.89 2.65 -6.66
CA ASN A 45 6.10 3.38 -7.65
C ASN A 45 5.60 2.49 -8.80
N LEU A 46 6.40 1.50 -9.20
CA LEU A 46 6.01 0.51 -10.21
C LEU A 46 4.85 -0.35 -9.69
N ILE A 47 4.95 -0.83 -8.45
CA ILE A 47 3.90 -1.63 -7.80
C ILE A 47 2.60 -0.82 -7.71
N CYS A 48 2.65 0.43 -7.24
CA CYS A 48 1.49 1.32 -7.19
C CYS A 48 0.85 1.51 -8.57
N SER A 49 1.66 1.84 -9.59
CA SER A 49 1.18 2.04 -10.95
C SER A 49 0.52 0.78 -11.54
N CYS A 50 1.10 -0.40 -11.28
CA CYS A 50 0.52 -1.67 -11.74
C CYS A 50 -0.83 -1.94 -11.08
N MET A 51 -0.97 -1.72 -9.76
CA MET A 51 -2.25 -1.86 -9.08
C MET A 51 -3.32 -0.93 -9.68
N ASP A 52 -2.97 0.33 -9.97
CA ASP A 52 -3.90 1.31 -10.54
C ASP A 52 -4.40 0.91 -11.92
N TRP A 53 -3.48 0.55 -12.81
CA TRP A 53 -3.85 0.17 -14.18
C TRP A 53 -4.56 -1.19 -14.26
N ILE A 54 -4.19 -2.16 -13.41
CA ILE A 54 -4.93 -3.42 -13.32
C ILE A 54 -6.36 -3.16 -12.84
N THR A 55 -6.56 -2.34 -11.80
CA THR A 55 -7.91 -1.99 -11.31
C THR A 55 -8.76 -1.35 -12.43
N VAL A 56 -8.20 -0.39 -13.17
CA VAL A 56 -8.90 0.27 -14.30
C VAL A 56 -9.31 -0.76 -15.36
N ALA A 57 -8.39 -1.63 -15.78
CA ALA A 57 -8.64 -2.61 -16.82
C ALA A 57 -9.65 -3.69 -16.39
N VAL A 58 -9.56 -4.18 -15.15
CA VAL A 58 -10.51 -5.16 -14.58
C VAL A 58 -11.92 -4.58 -14.54
N ASN A 59 -12.06 -3.33 -14.08
CA ASN A 59 -13.36 -2.64 -14.06
C ASN A 59 -13.94 -2.52 -15.47
N TYR A 60 -13.13 -2.08 -16.43
CA TYR A 60 -13.57 -1.96 -17.82
C TYR A 60 -14.04 -3.31 -18.39
N ILE A 61 -13.29 -4.40 -18.15
CA ILE A 61 -13.62 -5.74 -18.64
C ILE A 61 -14.94 -6.25 -18.02
N ASN A 62 -15.13 -6.08 -16.71
CA ASN A 62 -16.34 -6.53 -16.02
C ASN A 62 -17.58 -5.65 -16.32
N GLU A 63 -17.36 -4.45 -16.83
CA GLU A 63 -18.40 -3.53 -17.29
C GLU A 63 -18.49 -3.47 -18.81
N PHE A 64 -17.78 -4.35 -19.52
CA PHE A 64 -17.67 -4.31 -20.96
C PHE A 64 -19.06 -4.40 -21.60
N PRO A 65 -19.47 -3.41 -22.41
CA PRO A 65 -20.80 -3.37 -22.98
C PRO A 65 -20.95 -4.45 -24.07
N PRO A 66 -22.19 -4.86 -24.39
CA PRO A 66 -22.45 -5.66 -25.57
C PRO A 66 -21.85 -5.02 -26.84
N LEU A 67 -21.37 -5.86 -27.76
CA LEU A 67 -20.79 -5.40 -29.01
C LEU A 67 -21.83 -4.64 -29.85
N SER A 68 -21.43 -3.47 -30.33
CA SER A 68 -22.25 -2.59 -31.15
C SER A 68 -22.52 -3.20 -32.52
N LYS A 69 -23.70 -2.95 -33.08
CA LYS A 69 -23.99 -3.28 -34.48
C LYS A 69 -23.24 -2.38 -35.45
N ASN A 70 -22.86 -1.18 -35.03
CA ASN A 70 -22.05 -0.27 -35.84
C ASN A 70 -20.61 -0.79 -35.89
N ILE A 71 -20.13 -1.11 -37.09
CA ILE A 71 -18.81 -1.71 -37.30
C ILE A 71 -17.68 -0.84 -36.73
N ASN A 72 -17.72 0.48 -36.93
CA ASN A 72 -16.68 1.39 -36.46
C ASN A 72 -16.60 1.39 -34.92
N VAL A 73 -17.76 1.39 -34.26
CA VAL A 73 -17.84 1.31 -32.79
C VAL A 73 -17.38 -0.07 -32.30
N LYS A 74 -17.81 -1.15 -32.97
CA LYS A 74 -17.43 -2.54 -32.65
C LYS A 74 -15.91 -2.72 -32.71
N CYS A 75 -15.26 -2.18 -33.74
CA CYS A 75 -13.80 -2.20 -33.87
C CYS A 75 -13.12 -1.60 -32.65
N MET A 76 -13.57 -0.41 -32.22
CA MET A 76 -13.01 0.26 -31.06
C MET A 76 -13.31 -0.49 -29.76
N GLN A 77 -14.50 -1.09 -29.62
CA GLN A 77 -14.83 -1.94 -28.47
C GLN A 77 -13.89 -3.15 -28.37
N ILE A 78 -13.68 -3.87 -29.47
CA ILE A 78 -12.78 -5.04 -29.49
C ILE A 78 -11.34 -4.63 -29.18
N TYR A 79 -10.86 -3.54 -29.79
CA TYR A 79 -9.50 -3.06 -29.52
C TYR A 79 -9.32 -2.64 -28.06
N SER A 80 -10.29 -1.93 -27.47
CA SER A 80 -10.27 -1.58 -26.05
C SER A 80 -10.29 -2.82 -25.16
N TYR A 81 -11.09 -3.83 -25.50
CA TYR A 81 -11.13 -5.10 -24.76
C TYR A 81 -9.75 -5.79 -24.73
N ILE A 82 -9.14 -5.97 -25.91
CA ILE A 82 -7.81 -6.58 -26.04
C ILE A 82 -6.75 -5.73 -25.32
N SER A 83 -6.85 -4.40 -25.43
CA SER A 83 -5.93 -3.48 -24.75
C SER A 83 -6.03 -3.58 -23.23
N SER A 84 -7.23 -3.76 -22.68
CA SER A 84 -7.40 -3.99 -21.23
C SER A 84 -6.80 -5.31 -20.78
N ILE A 85 -6.90 -6.38 -21.58
CA ILE A 85 -6.22 -7.64 -21.29
C ILE A 85 -4.69 -7.44 -21.30
N ASP A 86 -4.15 -6.69 -22.28
CA ASP A 86 -2.71 -6.38 -22.38
C ASP A 86 -2.21 -5.58 -21.17
N ILE A 87 -3.00 -4.60 -20.70
CA ILE A 87 -2.71 -3.81 -19.49
C ILE A 87 -2.61 -4.73 -18.26
N ILE A 88 -3.54 -5.67 -18.09
CA ILE A 88 -3.51 -6.61 -16.97
C ILE A 88 -2.29 -7.53 -17.07
N TYR A 89 -2.05 -8.11 -18.25
CA TYR A 89 -0.90 -8.98 -18.49
C TYR A 89 0.43 -8.27 -18.18
N GLU A 90 0.65 -7.07 -18.71
CA GLU A 90 1.88 -6.32 -18.45
C GLU A 90 1.97 -5.90 -16.98
N GLY A 91 0.87 -5.45 -16.37
CA GLY A 91 0.83 -5.11 -14.94
C GLY A 91 1.27 -6.29 -14.06
N VAL A 92 0.67 -7.47 -14.25
CA VAL A 92 1.01 -8.69 -13.50
C VAL A 92 2.46 -9.09 -13.72
N LYS A 93 2.95 -9.02 -14.96
CA LYS A 93 4.33 -9.34 -15.29
C LYS A 93 5.34 -8.40 -14.66
N GLN A 94 5.05 -7.09 -14.61
CA GLN A 94 5.91 -6.13 -13.92
C GLN A 94 5.88 -6.36 -12.40
N LEU A 95 4.71 -6.65 -11.82
CA LEU A 95 4.60 -7.05 -10.41
C LEU A 95 5.45 -8.30 -10.12
N HIS A 96 5.34 -9.34 -10.93
CA HIS A 96 6.16 -10.56 -10.80
C HIS A 96 7.66 -10.23 -10.77
N ARG A 97 8.12 -9.42 -11.73
CA ARG A 97 9.53 -9.03 -11.83
C ARG A 97 10.00 -8.22 -10.62
N SER A 98 9.13 -7.35 -10.10
CA SER A 98 9.44 -6.53 -8.92
C SER A 98 9.51 -7.37 -7.66
N ILE A 99 8.52 -8.24 -7.44
CA ILE A 99 8.34 -8.99 -6.19
C ILE A 99 9.35 -10.14 -6.07
N ASN A 100 9.61 -10.86 -7.16
CA ASN A 100 10.47 -12.04 -7.14
C ASN A 100 11.97 -11.74 -7.34
N ASP A 101 12.36 -10.47 -7.54
CA ASP A 101 13.76 -10.05 -7.76
C ASP A 101 14.49 -10.89 -8.81
N SER A 102 13.75 -11.29 -9.84
CA SER A 102 14.29 -12.17 -10.85
C SER A 102 15.25 -11.36 -11.72
N LYS A 103 16.56 -11.51 -11.46
CA LYS A 103 17.63 -11.06 -12.37
C LYS A 103 17.33 -11.53 -13.80
N ASN A 104 16.70 -12.69 -13.93
CA ASN A 104 16.06 -13.16 -15.14
C ASN A 104 14.69 -12.50 -15.32
N ARG A 105 14.57 -11.58 -16.28
CA ARG A 105 13.32 -10.93 -16.72
C ARG A 105 12.31 -11.88 -17.38
N LYS A 106 12.35 -13.16 -17.05
CA LYS A 106 11.48 -14.18 -17.62
C LYS A 106 10.05 -13.91 -17.18
N SER A 107 9.13 -14.06 -18.12
CA SER A 107 7.70 -14.02 -17.83
C SER A 107 7.37 -15.22 -16.95
N PRO A 108 6.48 -15.09 -15.94
CA PRO A 108 5.97 -16.27 -15.23
C PRO A 108 5.19 -17.21 -16.17
N PHE A 109 4.77 -16.71 -17.33
CA PHE A 109 4.01 -17.42 -18.36
C PHE A 109 4.87 -17.89 -19.56
N GLU A 110 6.20 -17.92 -19.40
CA GLU A 110 7.11 -18.27 -20.49
C GLU A 110 6.84 -19.69 -21.01
N ASN A 111 6.67 -19.83 -22.33
CA ASN A 111 6.40 -21.08 -23.04
C ASN A 111 5.02 -21.73 -22.78
N GLU A 112 4.08 -21.04 -22.15
CA GLU A 112 2.68 -21.50 -22.12
C GLU A 112 2.11 -21.57 -23.55
N ASN A 113 1.35 -22.64 -23.82
CA ASN A 113 0.75 -22.95 -25.12
C ASN A 113 -0.56 -23.75 -24.97
N GLN A 114 -1.29 -23.53 -23.88
CA GLN A 114 -2.47 -24.33 -23.52
C GLN A 114 -3.77 -23.67 -23.96
N ILE A 115 -3.77 -22.36 -24.17
CA ILE A 115 -4.99 -21.57 -24.35
C ILE A 115 -5.31 -21.39 -25.83
N PHE A 116 -4.35 -20.93 -26.61
CA PHE A 116 -4.52 -20.78 -28.04
C PHE A 116 -3.99 -22.01 -28.77
N LYS A 117 -4.73 -22.48 -29.78
CA LYS A 117 -4.33 -23.65 -30.59
C LYS A 117 -3.04 -23.45 -31.39
N SER A 118 -2.52 -22.23 -31.48
CA SER A 118 -1.42 -21.87 -32.38
C SER A 118 -0.22 -21.32 -31.61
N GLY A 119 0.69 -22.22 -31.24
CA GLY A 119 2.01 -21.84 -30.71
C GLY A 119 1.96 -21.34 -29.27
N CYS A 120 2.90 -20.45 -28.92
CA CYS A 120 3.03 -19.90 -27.57
C CYS A 120 1.98 -18.80 -27.32
N ASP A 121 1.29 -18.87 -26.18
CA ASP A 121 0.12 -18.07 -25.87
C ASP A 121 0.43 -16.56 -25.89
N ASP A 122 1.53 -16.14 -25.25
CA ASP A 122 1.96 -14.74 -25.21
C ASP A 122 2.34 -14.20 -26.61
N LYS A 123 2.88 -15.06 -27.49
CA LYS A 123 3.19 -14.67 -28.88
C LYS A 123 1.90 -14.53 -29.69
N TYR A 124 1.00 -15.49 -29.56
CA TYR A 124 -0.28 -15.46 -30.27
C TYR A 124 -1.15 -14.28 -29.85
N PHE A 125 -1.23 -13.97 -28.54
CA PHE A 125 -1.95 -12.80 -28.05
C PHE A 125 -1.39 -11.48 -28.61
N LYS A 126 -0.06 -11.36 -28.74
CA LYS A 126 0.55 -10.19 -29.39
C LYS A 126 0.14 -10.06 -30.86
N GLU A 127 0.03 -11.17 -31.58
CA GLU A 127 -0.50 -11.16 -32.95
C GLU A 127 -1.96 -10.71 -32.98
N ILE A 128 -2.81 -11.20 -32.07
CA ILE A 128 -4.20 -10.74 -31.94
C ILE A 128 -4.23 -9.23 -31.73
N ARG A 129 -3.47 -8.69 -30.76
CA ARG A 129 -3.42 -7.26 -30.46
C ARG A 129 -2.97 -6.41 -31.65
N ALA A 130 -1.93 -6.85 -32.35
CA ALA A 130 -1.43 -6.15 -33.54
C ALA A 130 -2.50 -6.12 -34.65
N ARG A 131 -3.10 -7.28 -34.93
CA ARG A 131 -4.05 -7.48 -36.03
C ARG A 131 -5.42 -6.85 -35.80
N PHE A 132 -5.92 -6.83 -34.57
CA PHE A 132 -7.25 -6.32 -34.22
C PHE A 132 -7.29 -4.85 -33.77
N GLY A 133 -6.15 -4.13 -33.76
CA GLY A 133 -6.22 -2.68 -33.60
C GLY A 133 -4.91 -1.92 -33.36
N ALA A 134 -3.88 -2.50 -32.72
CA ALA A 134 -2.68 -1.74 -32.40
C ALA A 134 -1.86 -1.35 -33.65
N HIS A 135 -1.73 -2.27 -34.60
CA HIS A 135 -0.94 -2.09 -35.82
C HIS A 135 -1.58 -2.71 -37.07
N PRO A 136 -2.89 -2.51 -37.32
CA PRO A 136 -3.62 -3.25 -38.35
C PRO A 136 -3.08 -3.01 -39.76
N VAL A 137 -2.41 -1.88 -40.01
CA VAL A 137 -1.89 -1.50 -41.34
C VAL A 137 -0.38 -1.68 -41.52
N ASN A 138 0.30 -2.32 -40.57
CA ASN A 138 1.73 -2.62 -40.68
C ASN A 138 2.05 -3.92 -39.93
N LEU A 139 1.68 -5.05 -40.54
CA LEU A 139 1.89 -6.38 -40.00
C LEU A 139 2.96 -7.11 -40.82
N ASP A 140 3.75 -7.95 -40.15
CA ASP A 140 4.73 -8.80 -40.81
C ASP A 140 4.11 -10.15 -41.18
N GLY A 141 4.29 -10.54 -42.44
CA GLY A 141 4.00 -11.88 -42.96
C GLY A 141 5.27 -12.74 -43.04
N GLN A 142 5.21 -13.82 -43.82
CA GLN A 142 6.38 -14.68 -44.02
C GLN A 142 7.32 -14.10 -45.10
N SER A 143 8.63 -14.32 -44.94
CA SER A 143 9.64 -14.00 -45.97
C SER A 143 9.63 -12.55 -46.47
N GLY A 144 9.41 -11.58 -45.57
CA GLY A 144 9.43 -10.14 -45.91
C GLY A 144 8.10 -9.59 -46.44
N GLU A 145 7.05 -10.41 -46.48
CA GLU A 145 5.69 -9.98 -46.78
C GLU A 145 5.19 -8.93 -45.77
N LYS A 146 4.41 -7.97 -46.28
CA LYS A 146 3.62 -7.05 -45.46
C LYS A 146 2.14 -7.38 -45.57
N LEU A 147 1.48 -7.38 -44.42
CA LEU A 147 0.06 -7.68 -44.27
C LEU A 147 -0.69 -6.44 -43.76
N TYR A 148 -1.93 -6.31 -44.21
CA TYR A 148 -2.85 -5.24 -43.80
C TYR A 148 -4.18 -5.86 -43.38
N ALA A 149 -4.68 -5.53 -42.19
CA ALA A 149 -5.91 -6.08 -41.63
C ALA A 149 -7.14 -5.25 -41.99
N SER A 150 -8.24 -5.93 -42.31
CA SER A 150 -9.57 -5.33 -42.39
C SER A 150 -10.15 -5.05 -41.00
N TRP A 151 -11.31 -4.38 -40.96
CA TRP A 151 -12.12 -4.36 -39.73
C TRP A 151 -12.58 -5.78 -39.33
N PRO A 152 -12.75 -6.06 -38.01
CA PRO A 152 -13.30 -7.31 -37.51
C PRO A 152 -14.79 -7.49 -37.85
N TYR A 153 -15.17 -8.66 -38.32
CA TYR A 153 -16.55 -9.02 -38.64
C TYR A 153 -16.89 -10.41 -38.10
N GLU A 154 -18.18 -10.68 -37.89
CA GLU A 154 -18.66 -11.94 -37.32
C GLU A 154 -18.45 -13.11 -38.28
N ASP A 155 -18.15 -14.29 -37.71
CA ASP A 155 -18.10 -15.50 -38.51
C ASP A 155 -19.51 -16.06 -38.77
N ARG A 156 -19.95 -16.01 -40.02
CA ARG A 156 -21.28 -16.48 -40.46
C ARG A 156 -21.52 -17.97 -40.18
N PHE A 157 -20.46 -18.76 -39.99
CA PHE A 157 -20.54 -20.20 -39.76
C PHE A 157 -20.49 -20.60 -38.28
N GLY A 158 -20.31 -19.64 -37.35
CA GLY A 158 -20.49 -19.85 -35.91
C GLY A 158 -19.32 -20.49 -35.14
N ASP A 159 -18.27 -20.96 -35.83
CA ASP A 159 -17.13 -21.60 -35.15
C ASP A 159 -16.21 -20.62 -34.41
N TYR A 160 -16.30 -19.32 -34.71
CA TYR A 160 -15.48 -18.24 -34.14
C TYR A 160 -16.33 -16.99 -33.92
N ASP A 161 -15.98 -16.17 -32.94
CA ASP A 161 -16.73 -14.94 -32.65
C ASP A 161 -16.42 -13.83 -33.66
N LEU A 162 -15.14 -13.70 -34.03
CA LEU A 162 -14.66 -12.62 -34.89
C LEU A 162 -13.60 -13.11 -35.86
N LYS A 163 -13.61 -12.51 -37.06
CA LYS A 163 -12.58 -12.70 -38.07
C LYS A 163 -12.21 -11.39 -38.76
N ILE A 164 -11.00 -11.34 -39.27
CA ILE A 164 -10.46 -10.27 -40.11
C ILE A 164 -9.89 -10.89 -41.38
N ARG A 165 -9.89 -10.10 -42.45
CA ARG A 165 -9.12 -10.39 -43.66
C ARG A 165 -7.74 -9.75 -43.54
N LEU A 166 -6.71 -10.47 -43.98
CA LEU A 166 -5.34 -9.99 -44.07
C LEU A 166 -4.97 -9.88 -45.55
N TYR A 167 -4.85 -8.65 -46.02
CA TYR A 167 -4.44 -8.31 -47.38
C TYR A 167 -2.91 -8.42 -47.50
N SER A 168 -2.43 -9.17 -48.50
CA SER A 168 -1.00 -9.28 -48.80
C SER A 168 -0.54 -8.14 -49.71
N ASN A 169 0.69 -7.68 -49.53
CA ASN A 169 1.33 -6.78 -50.50
C ASN A 169 1.92 -7.52 -51.72
N LEU A 170 1.87 -8.85 -51.75
CA LEU A 170 2.41 -9.66 -52.85
C LEU A 170 1.35 -9.87 -53.94
N VAL A 171 1.70 -9.56 -55.19
CA VAL A 171 0.79 -9.44 -56.35
C VAL A 171 -0.02 -10.71 -56.65
N GLU A 172 0.48 -11.89 -56.30
CA GLU A 172 -0.15 -13.18 -56.61
C GLU A 172 -0.51 -14.01 -55.37
N LYS A 173 -0.45 -13.40 -54.18
CA LYS A 173 -0.77 -14.10 -52.94
C LYS A 173 -2.21 -13.80 -52.51
N GLU A 174 -2.98 -14.86 -52.28
CA GLU A 174 -4.35 -14.72 -51.80
C GLU A 174 -4.40 -14.13 -50.38
N ASP A 175 -5.41 -13.29 -50.15
CA ASP A 175 -5.72 -12.79 -48.83
C ASP A 175 -6.00 -13.95 -47.87
N THR A 176 -5.50 -13.84 -46.65
CA THR A 176 -5.76 -14.83 -45.61
C THR A 176 -6.81 -14.33 -44.61
N THR A 177 -7.35 -15.23 -43.80
CA THR A 177 -8.29 -14.89 -42.73
C THR A 177 -7.68 -15.23 -41.39
N PHE A 178 -7.76 -14.30 -40.45
CA PHE A 178 -7.39 -14.54 -39.05
C PHE A 178 -8.65 -14.50 -38.18
N LYS A 179 -8.77 -15.45 -37.26
CA LYS A 179 -10.00 -15.72 -36.50
C LYS A 179 -9.69 -15.82 -35.02
N ILE A 180 -10.61 -15.36 -34.18
CA ILE A 180 -10.47 -15.43 -32.71
C ILE A 180 -11.77 -15.88 -32.05
N LYS A 181 -11.63 -16.53 -30.90
CA LYS A 181 -12.71 -16.72 -29.94
C LYS A 181 -12.52 -15.79 -28.76
N LEU A 182 -13.58 -15.11 -28.35
CA LEU A 182 -13.60 -14.31 -27.14
C LEU A 182 -13.40 -15.20 -25.90
N SER A 183 -13.86 -16.45 -25.94
CA SER A 183 -13.63 -17.40 -24.85
C SER A 183 -12.14 -17.69 -24.61
N GLU A 184 -11.33 -17.82 -25.66
CA GLU A 184 -9.88 -18.03 -25.56
C GLU A 184 -9.18 -16.78 -25.01
N LEU A 185 -9.64 -15.58 -25.37
CA LEU A 185 -9.16 -14.33 -24.77
C LEU A 185 -9.51 -14.22 -23.28
N ASN A 186 -10.71 -14.66 -22.90
CA ASN A 186 -11.13 -14.68 -21.50
C ASN A 186 -10.28 -15.66 -20.68
N GLU A 187 -10.01 -16.85 -21.23
CA GLU A 187 -9.15 -17.83 -20.58
C GLU A 187 -7.72 -17.32 -20.42
N TYR A 188 -7.16 -16.70 -21.47
CA TYR A 188 -5.86 -16.02 -21.42
C TYR A 188 -5.81 -15.00 -20.28
N LEU A 189 -6.80 -14.11 -20.23
CA LEU A 189 -6.95 -13.12 -19.17
C LEU A 189 -7.03 -13.75 -17.78
N ILE A 190 -7.90 -14.74 -17.58
CA ILE A 190 -8.16 -15.37 -16.28
C ILE A 190 -6.88 -15.98 -15.71
N VAL A 191 -6.13 -16.74 -16.51
CA VAL A 191 -4.87 -17.36 -16.07
C VAL A 191 -3.87 -16.29 -15.58
N ARG A 192 -3.73 -15.19 -16.34
CA ARG A 192 -2.78 -14.12 -16.02
C ARG A 192 -3.21 -13.29 -14.83
N TYR A 193 -4.49 -12.95 -14.74
CA TYR A 193 -5.03 -12.21 -13.63
C TYR A 193 -4.97 -13.00 -12.31
N ASN A 194 -5.29 -14.29 -12.34
CA ASN A 194 -5.25 -15.16 -11.17
C ASN A 194 -3.83 -15.39 -10.61
N TYR A 195 -2.79 -15.10 -11.40
CA TYR A 195 -1.41 -15.10 -10.92
C TYR A 195 -1.17 -14.09 -9.78
N LEU A 196 -2.05 -13.09 -9.60
CA LEU A 196 -2.02 -12.22 -8.42
C LEU A 196 -2.10 -13.00 -7.11
N GLU A 197 -2.78 -14.16 -7.06
CA GLU A 197 -2.83 -15.01 -5.86
C GLU A 197 -1.42 -15.48 -5.44
N ILE A 198 -0.63 -15.95 -6.41
CA ILE A 198 0.75 -16.39 -6.19
C ILE A 198 1.61 -15.21 -5.70
N LEU A 199 1.34 -14.00 -6.20
CA LEU A 199 2.06 -12.81 -5.75
C LEU A 199 1.64 -12.37 -4.34
N ILE A 200 0.36 -12.54 -3.96
CA ILE A 200 -0.11 -12.30 -2.58
C ILE A 200 0.61 -13.24 -1.61
N GLU A 201 0.65 -14.54 -1.92
CA GLU A 201 1.37 -15.53 -1.12
C GLU A 201 2.84 -15.11 -0.95
N LYS A 202 3.49 -14.71 -2.04
CA LYS A 202 4.89 -14.29 -1.98
C LYS A 202 5.14 -13.05 -1.12
N LEU A 203 4.23 -12.08 -1.16
CA LEU A 203 4.31 -10.87 -0.33
C LEU A 203 4.11 -11.21 1.15
N ASN A 204 3.17 -12.11 1.46
CA ASN A 204 2.96 -12.59 2.82
C ASN A 204 4.19 -13.34 3.35
N ASP A 205 4.80 -14.21 2.54
CA ASP A 205 6.02 -14.93 2.91
C ASP A 205 7.17 -13.95 3.24
N GLN A 206 7.36 -12.91 2.41
CA GLN A 206 8.39 -11.89 2.65
C GLN A 206 8.18 -11.17 3.99
N TYR A 207 6.94 -10.79 4.29
CA TYR A 207 6.62 -10.11 5.54
C TYR A 207 6.78 -11.05 6.75
N GLN A 208 6.29 -12.28 6.66
CA GLN A 208 6.44 -13.28 7.72
C GLN A 208 7.92 -13.58 8.00
N GLN A 209 8.73 -13.75 6.95
CA GLN A 209 10.17 -13.94 7.10
C GLN A 209 10.81 -12.77 7.84
N PHE A 210 10.51 -11.54 7.45
CA PHE A 210 10.99 -10.35 8.15
C PHE A 210 10.59 -10.35 9.64
N CYS A 211 9.32 -10.64 9.94
CA CYS A 211 8.84 -10.72 11.33
C CYS A 211 9.60 -11.80 12.12
N CYS A 212 9.77 -13.00 11.57
CA CYS A 212 10.53 -14.06 12.22
C CYS A 212 11.99 -13.66 12.48
N GLU A 213 12.64 -13.01 11.52
CA GLU A 213 14.01 -12.49 11.68
C GLU A 213 14.09 -11.45 12.82
N GLN A 214 13.12 -10.53 12.91
CA GLN A 214 13.09 -9.54 13.98
C GLN A 214 12.75 -10.16 15.34
N ILE A 215 11.82 -11.12 15.41
CA ILE A 215 11.47 -11.81 16.68
C ILE A 215 12.68 -12.55 17.25
N ASN A 216 13.47 -13.20 16.38
CA ASN A 216 14.67 -13.93 16.80
C ASN A 216 15.83 -13.02 17.22
N ARG A 217 15.82 -11.74 16.85
CA ARG A 217 16.77 -10.75 17.35
C ARG A 217 16.29 -10.22 18.70
N GLU A 218 16.95 -10.61 19.79
CA GLU A 218 16.64 -10.08 21.11
C GLU A 218 16.98 -8.59 21.21
N ILE A 219 16.05 -7.81 21.79
CA ILE A 219 16.27 -6.40 22.09
C ILE A 219 17.13 -6.29 23.35
N GLU A 220 18.28 -5.62 23.20
CA GLU A 220 19.19 -5.32 24.30
C GLU A 220 18.47 -4.65 25.49
N THR A 221 18.90 -5.02 26.69
CA THR A 221 18.41 -4.45 27.95
C THR A 221 19.48 -3.61 28.61
N SER A 222 19.06 -2.54 29.28
CA SER A 222 19.91 -1.61 30.00
C SER A 222 19.21 -1.16 31.27
N ASP A 223 19.92 -1.20 32.40
CA ASP A 223 19.43 -0.67 33.68
C ASP A 223 19.31 0.86 33.66
N ASN A 224 20.05 1.53 32.78
CA ASN A 224 19.89 2.96 32.55
C ASN A 224 18.69 3.21 31.62
N ILE A 225 17.66 3.87 32.15
CA ILE A 225 16.39 4.12 31.43
C ILE A 225 16.56 4.99 30.17
N ASN A 226 17.47 5.98 30.20
CA ASN A 226 17.72 6.82 29.03
C ASN A 226 18.37 6.00 27.92
N GLN A 227 19.34 5.15 28.27
CA GLN A 227 19.94 4.22 27.31
C GLN A 227 18.91 3.20 26.79
N GLN A 228 18.05 2.66 27.67
CA GLN A 228 16.98 1.74 27.26
C GLN A 228 16.04 2.40 26.24
N LEU A 229 15.63 3.66 26.47
CA LEU A 229 14.76 4.37 25.54
C LEU A 229 15.43 4.64 24.18
N GLN A 230 16.75 4.91 24.15
CA GLN A 230 17.48 5.02 22.88
C GLN A 230 17.55 3.70 22.12
N ILE A 231 17.76 2.58 22.84
CA ILE A 231 17.69 1.23 22.25
C ILE A 231 16.31 0.99 21.64
N LEU A 232 15.24 1.27 22.40
CA LEU A 232 13.86 1.08 21.92
C LEU A 232 13.55 1.98 20.72
N LEU A 233 14.04 3.22 20.68
CA LEU A 233 13.85 4.12 19.54
C LEU A 233 14.49 3.55 18.27
N LYS A 234 15.72 3.04 18.38
CA LYS A 234 16.43 2.39 17.27
C LYS A 234 15.69 1.13 16.82
N GLU A 235 15.27 0.28 17.76
CA GLU A 235 14.54 -0.95 17.46
C GLU A 235 13.17 -0.68 16.85
N SER A 236 12.43 0.33 17.30
CA SER A 236 11.15 0.75 16.73
C SER A 236 11.29 1.17 15.27
N LYS A 237 12.34 1.91 14.91
CA LYS A 237 12.64 2.26 13.51
C LYS A 237 13.06 1.05 12.68
N LEU A 238 13.92 0.18 13.21
CA LEU A 238 14.38 -1.05 12.53
C LEU A 238 13.24 -2.05 12.28
N ARG A 239 12.30 -2.14 13.22
CA ARG A 239 11.12 -3.01 13.15
C ARG A 239 9.92 -2.34 12.48
N ILE A 240 10.09 -1.08 12.06
CA ILE A 240 9.14 -0.33 11.25
C ILE A 240 7.79 -0.06 11.98
N PHE A 241 7.88 0.24 13.28
CA PHE A 241 6.75 0.67 14.11
C PHE A 241 6.81 2.18 14.34
N GLU A 242 6.36 2.96 13.36
CA GLU A 242 6.36 4.43 13.42
C GLU A 242 5.49 4.96 14.57
N GLU A 243 4.39 4.28 14.88
CA GLU A 243 3.46 4.65 15.94
C GLU A 243 4.14 4.69 17.31
N TYR A 244 5.05 3.75 17.57
CA TYR A 244 5.80 3.72 18.83
C TYR A 244 6.98 4.69 18.83
N THR A 245 7.51 5.07 17.66
CA THR A 245 8.63 6.01 17.55
C THR A 245 8.31 7.32 18.26
N HIS A 246 7.14 7.91 17.99
CA HIS A 246 6.73 9.18 18.61
C HIS A 246 6.52 9.09 20.13
N ILE A 247 6.00 7.95 20.61
CA ILE A 247 5.79 7.71 22.03
C ILE A 247 7.15 7.60 22.74
N ILE A 248 8.09 6.86 22.15
CA ILE A 248 9.44 6.72 22.68
C ILE A 248 10.18 8.07 22.68
N GLU A 249 10.05 8.88 21.63
CA GLU A 249 10.61 10.24 21.58
C GLU A 249 10.05 11.14 22.70
N THR A 250 8.75 11.03 22.98
CA THR A 250 8.11 11.73 24.10
C THR A 250 8.67 11.27 25.45
N LEU A 251 8.82 9.95 25.65
CA LEU A 251 9.42 9.38 26.86
C LEU A 251 10.88 9.84 27.03
N ILE A 252 11.66 9.88 25.96
CA ILE A 252 13.04 10.40 26.00
C ILE A 252 13.07 11.83 26.50
N ILE A 253 12.15 12.69 26.05
CA ILE A 253 12.06 14.08 26.55
C ILE A 253 11.72 14.10 28.04
N ILE A 254 10.72 13.32 28.47
CA ILE A 254 10.26 13.26 29.87
C ILE A 254 11.42 12.83 30.80
N PHE A 255 12.14 11.76 30.46
CA PHE A 255 13.20 11.22 31.30
C PHE A 255 14.47 12.09 31.32
N ASN A 256 14.76 12.85 30.26
CA ASN A 256 15.91 13.75 30.19
C ASN A 256 15.62 15.18 30.69
N THR A 257 14.39 15.45 31.14
CA THR A 257 13.99 16.79 31.60
C THR A 257 13.64 16.78 33.07
N THR A 258 13.87 17.90 33.74
CA THR A 258 13.41 18.18 35.11
C THR A 258 12.60 19.46 35.13
N THR A 259 11.60 19.56 35.99
CA THR A 259 10.79 20.79 36.12
C THR A 259 11.58 21.96 36.71
N GLY A 260 12.59 21.68 37.54
CA GLY A 260 13.33 22.69 38.31
C GLY A 260 12.53 23.28 39.49
N ILE A 261 11.34 22.75 39.77
CA ILE A 261 10.47 23.19 40.87
C ILE A 261 10.63 22.20 42.03
N GLU A 262 11.22 22.64 43.14
CA GLU A 262 11.56 21.76 44.28
C GLU A 262 10.32 21.04 44.84
N SER A 263 9.17 21.72 44.91
CA SER A 263 7.92 21.14 45.40
C SER A 263 7.35 20.02 44.52
N LEU A 264 7.78 19.91 43.26
CA LEU A 264 7.33 18.87 42.33
C LEU A 264 8.30 17.69 42.23
N LYS A 265 9.46 17.73 42.89
CA LYS A 265 10.51 16.73 42.71
C LYS A 265 10.05 15.30 43.00
N ILE A 266 9.35 15.11 44.12
CA ILE A 266 8.81 13.79 44.51
C ILE A 266 7.72 13.33 43.54
N GLU A 267 6.86 14.25 43.09
CA GLU A 267 5.81 13.93 42.11
C GLU A 267 6.40 13.56 40.75
N GLU A 268 7.47 14.24 40.34
CA GLU A 268 8.21 13.95 39.11
C GLU A 268 8.87 12.57 39.15
N GLU A 269 9.52 12.22 40.25
CA GLU A 269 10.11 10.89 40.47
C GLU A 269 9.04 9.79 40.42
N ASN A 270 7.92 9.99 41.12
CA ASN A 270 6.80 9.04 41.12
C ASN A 270 6.18 8.89 39.73
N PHE A 271 6.01 9.98 38.99
CA PHE A 271 5.49 9.94 37.62
C PHE A 271 6.41 9.16 36.69
N LYS A 272 7.72 9.37 36.78
CA LYS A 272 8.70 8.63 35.95
C LYS A 272 8.66 7.13 36.24
N ILE A 273 8.55 6.73 37.52
CA ILE A 273 8.36 5.32 37.90
C ILE A 273 7.04 4.78 37.35
N TYR A 274 5.98 5.59 37.41
CA TYR A 274 4.65 5.23 36.89
C TYR A 274 4.66 4.94 35.38
N LEU A 275 5.64 5.41 34.61
CA LEU A 275 5.77 5.15 33.18
C LEU A 275 6.47 3.82 32.82
N PHE A 276 7.13 3.14 33.77
CA PHE A 276 7.85 1.89 33.48
C PHE A 276 6.99 0.77 32.87
N PRO A 277 5.72 0.57 33.28
CA PRO A 277 4.84 -0.41 32.62
C PRO A 277 4.63 -0.12 31.13
N LEU A 278 4.53 1.14 30.72
CA LEU A 278 4.41 1.53 29.32
C LEU A 278 5.68 1.20 28.53
N ILE A 279 6.85 1.47 29.10
CA ILE A 279 8.15 1.18 28.47
C ILE A 279 8.31 -0.33 28.27
N ASN A 280 7.94 -1.12 29.27
CA ASN A 280 7.98 -2.59 29.20
C ASN A 280 6.98 -3.13 28.17
N GLU A 281 5.78 -2.57 28.10
CA GLU A 281 4.78 -2.92 27.09
C GLU A 281 5.30 -2.65 25.67
N ILE A 282 5.86 -1.45 25.42
CA ILE A 282 6.48 -1.11 24.14
C ILE A 282 7.58 -2.11 23.79
N ARG A 283 8.50 -2.41 24.72
CA ARG A 283 9.56 -3.39 24.48
C ARG A 283 9.00 -4.77 24.09
N ASN A 284 8.00 -5.25 24.83
CA ASN A 284 7.39 -6.56 24.57
C ASN A 284 6.70 -6.60 23.21
N ASN A 285 5.97 -5.55 22.85
CA ASN A 285 5.31 -5.45 21.54
C ASN A 285 6.34 -5.40 20.40
N LEU A 286 7.42 -4.63 20.56
CA LEU A 286 8.53 -4.58 19.60
C LEU A 286 9.20 -5.96 19.45
N GLN A 287 9.51 -6.64 20.56
CA GLN A 287 10.16 -7.96 20.53
C GLN A 287 9.30 -9.00 19.79
N ASN A 288 7.99 -8.96 20.01
CA ASN A 288 7.04 -9.93 19.46
C ASN A 288 6.46 -9.53 18.09
N MET A 289 6.91 -8.41 17.51
CA MET A 289 6.37 -7.87 16.25
C MET A 289 4.84 -7.69 16.28
N SER A 290 4.30 -7.24 17.41
CA SER A 290 2.86 -7.09 17.64
C SER A 290 2.49 -5.61 17.72
N LEU A 291 2.06 -5.03 16.60
CA LEU A 291 1.46 -3.69 16.61
C LEU A 291 0.07 -3.76 17.23
N ALA A 292 -0.06 -3.22 18.43
CA ALA A 292 -1.31 -3.13 19.15
C ALA A 292 -1.43 -1.78 19.85
N ASP A 293 -2.67 -1.40 20.15
CA ASP A 293 -2.93 -0.27 21.04
C ASP A 293 -2.27 -0.53 22.40
N LEU A 294 -1.53 0.47 22.89
CA LEU A 294 -0.84 0.38 24.16
C LEU A 294 -1.84 0.56 25.31
N ASN A 295 -2.03 -0.47 26.12
CA ASN A 295 -2.92 -0.44 27.29
C ASN A 295 -2.47 0.61 28.30
N ASN A 296 -1.15 0.83 28.40
CA ASN A 296 -0.56 1.82 29.28
C ASN A 296 -0.42 3.21 28.63
N ASN A 297 -0.99 3.45 27.44
CA ASN A 297 -0.94 4.79 26.82
C ASN A 297 -1.69 5.85 27.64
N ILE A 298 -2.71 5.42 28.41
CA ILE A 298 -3.44 6.30 29.33
C ILE A 298 -2.51 6.97 30.37
N ARG A 299 -1.29 6.46 30.55
CA ARG A 299 -0.29 7.06 31.44
C ARG A 299 0.31 8.36 30.90
N LEU A 300 0.12 8.66 29.61
CA LEU A 300 0.55 9.88 28.94
C LEU A 300 -0.63 10.78 28.53
N GLN A 301 -1.86 10.45 28.94
CA GLN A 301 -3.09 11.13 28.55
C GLN A 301 -4.04 11.27 29.74
N SER A 302 -4.95 12.24 29.70
CA SER A 302 -6.02 12.35 30.70
C SER A 302 -7.34 12.64 30.02
N ASN A 303 -8.30 11.72 30.14
CA ASN A 303 -9.63 11.89 29.55
C ASN A 303 -10.38 13.08 30.13
N LYS A 304 -10.14 13.41 31.41
CA LYS A 304 -10.72 14.57 32.08
C LYS A 304 -10.18 15.86 31.44
N LEU A 305 -8.86 15.97 31.32
CA LEU A 305 -8.23 17.16 30.76
C LEU A 305 -8.44 17.29 29.25
N ASN A 306 -8.47 16.19 28.50
CA ASN A 306 -8.79 16.19 27.08
C ASN A 306 -10.21 16.72 26.81
N LYS A 307 -11.15 16.51 27.73
CA LYS A 307 -12.50 17.11 27.65
C LYS A 307 -12.49 18.58 28.02
N GLU A 308 -11.88 18.93 29.16
CA GLU A 308 -11.83 20.30 29.69
C GLU A 308 -11.06 21.28 28.78
N PHE A 309 -9.97 20.79 28.19
CA PHE A 309 -9.02 21.54 27.37
C PHE A 309 -8.96 21.00 25.94
N SER A 310 -10.12 20.63 25.40
CA SER A 310 -10.25 20.05 24.05
C SER A 310 -9.73 20.96 22.94
N TYR A 311 -9.68 22.28 23.18
CA TYR A 311 -9.11 23.25 22.24
C TYR A 311 -7.62 23.51 22.52
N GLU A 312 -7.25 23.74 23.79
CA GLU A 312 -5.90 24.13 24.19
C GLU A 312 -4.88 23.01 24.01
N LEU A 313 -5.21 21.77 24.39
CA LEU A 313 -4.23 20.68 24.38
C LEU A 313 -3.74 20.33 22.97
N PRO A 314 -4.60 20.22 21.94
CA PRO A 314 -4.12 20.03 20.57
C PRO A 314 -3.23 21.19 20.10
N LYS A 315 -3.58 22.44 20.43
CA LYS A 315 -2.80 23.63 20.04
C LYS A 315 -1.45 23.67 20.74
N LEU A 316 -1.43 23.39 22.04
CA LEU A 316 -0.20 23.29 22.82
C LEU A 316 0.69 22.15 22.33
N ASN A 317 0.14 20.99 21.99
CA ASN A 317 0.92 19.90 21.41
C ASN A 317 1.58 20.33 20.09
N ILE A 318 0.84 20.97 19.17
CA ILE A 318 1.42 21.50 17.94
C ILE A 318 2.53 22.49 18.25
N TRP A 319 2.32 23.43 19.17
CA TRP A 319 3.32 24.42 19.55
C TRP A 319 4.56 23.81 20.24
N ILE A 320 4.40 22.77 21.05
CA ILE A 320 5.50 22.06 21.73
C ILE A 320 6.39 21.34 20.70
N PHE A 321 5.78 20.67 19.72
CA PHE A 321 6.50 19.80 18.77
C PHE A 321 6.88 20.48 17.45
N THR A 322 6.46 21.72 17.21
CA THR A 322 6.82 22.49 16.01
C THR A 322 7.48 23.81 16.36
N ASP A 323 8.26 24.38 15.44
CA ASP A 323 8.84 25.73 15.59
C ASP A 323 7.85 26.86 15.24
N ASN A 324 6.59 26.51 14.99
CA ASN A 324 5.57 27.50 14.69
C ASN A 324 5.22 28.30 15.95
N GLY A 325 5.24 29.62 15.82
CA GLY A 325 4.70 30.50 16.86
C GLY A 325 3.18 30.34 16.96
N ASP A 326 2.64 30.43 18.17
CA ASP A 326 1.20 30.52 18.42
C ASP A 326 0.94 31.79 19.26
N PRO A 327 0.21 32.79 18.74
CA PRO A 327 -0.05 34.04 19.45
C PRO A 327 -0.91 33.85 20.72
N LEU A 328 -1.57 32.70 20.88
CA LEU A 328 -2.44 32.39 22.01
C LEU A 328 -1.77 31.45 23.04
N VAL A 329 -0.49 31.09 22.86
CA VAL A 329 0.19 30.15 23.78
C VAL A 329 0.14 30.64 25.24
N GLU A 330 0.36 31.92 25.48
CA GLU A 330 0.31 32.49 26.83
C GLU A 330 -1.07 32.34 27.46
N PHE A 331 -2.14 32.50 26.66
CA PHE A 331 -3.51 32.29 27.11
C PHE A 331 -3.75 30.82 27.49
N TYR A 332 -3.27 29.87 26.68
CA TYR A 332 -3.42 28.43 26.97
C TYR A 332 -2.69 28.04 28.26
N LEU A 333 -1.44 28.48 28.43
CA LEU A 333 -0.63 28.19 29.62
C LEU A 333 -1.23 28.85 30.88
N LYS A 334 -1.79 30.06 30.75
CA LYS A 334 -2.48 30.74 31.86
C LYS A 334 -3.69 29.94 32.33
N ARG A 335 -4.53 29.43 31.42
CA ARG A 335 -5.68 28.57 31.77
C ARG A 335 -5.24 27.30 32.51
N LEU A 336 -4.16 26.65 32.07
CA LEU A 336 -3.62 25.46 32.76
C LEU A 336 -3.11 25.79 34.17
N ASN A 337 -2.48 26.97 34.35
CA ASN A 337 -2.09 27.43 35.67
C ASN A 337 -3.30 27.68 36.58
N GLU A 338 -4.31 28.41 36.10
CA GLU A 338 -5.53 28.67 36.87
C GLU A 338 -6.22 27.37 37.30
N TYR A 339 -6.34 26.41 36.38
CA TYR A 339 -6.95 25.10 36.66
C TYR A 339 -6.17 24.26 37.66
N SER A 340 -4.84 24.38 37.67
CA SER A 340 -3.96 23.66 38.59
C SER A 340 -3.63 24.45 39.86
N ASN A 341 -4.34 25.53 40.15
CA ASN A 341 -4.04 26.45 41.25
C ASN A 341 -2.57 26.89 41.29
N PHE A 342 -2.01 27.15 40.10
CA PHE A 342 -0.62 27.58 39.86
C PHE A 342 0.45 26.57 40.33
N LYS A 343 0.08 25.32 40.57
CA LYS A 343 1.00 24.26 41.03
C LYS A 343 2.17 24.02 40.08
N TYR A 344 1.91 23.96 38.76
CA TYR A 344 2.93 23.61 37.77
C TYR A 344 3.66 24.82 37.16
N GLN A 345 3.19 26.04 37.41
CA GLN A 345 3.82 27.29 37.00
C GLN A 345 4.24 27.30 35.51
N PHE A 346 3.30 27.06 34.60
CA PHE A 346 3.52 27.12 33.16
C PHE A 346 3.91 28.54 32.73
N ASP A 347 4.99 28.69 31.97
CA ASP A 347 5.46 29.97 31.42
C ASP A 347 6.01 29.75 30.02
N VAL A 348 5.67 30.62 29.06
CA VAL A 348 6.16 30.57 27.67
C VAL A 348 7.69 30.70 27.58
N LYS A 349 8.33 31.31 28.58
CA LYS A 349 9.79 31.42 28.69
C LYS A 349 10.45 30.09 29.08
N ASN A 350 9.68 29.12 29.59
CA ASN A 350 10.23 27.80 29.87
C ASN A 350 10.58 27.09 28.56
N ASN A 351 11.62 26.25 28.62
CA ASN A 351 11.93 25.35 27.52
C ASN A 351 10.70 24.47 27.21
N LYS A 352 10.34 24.29 25.93
CA LYS A 352 9.19 23.46 25.50
C LYS A 352 9.22 22.04 26.10
N LYS A 353 10.41 21.46 26.32
CA LYS A 353 10.58 20.16 26.99
C LYS A 353 10.11 20.20 28.45
N VAL A 354 10.37 21.30 29.16
CA VAL A 354 9.91 21.53 30.54
C VAL A 354 8.40 21.70 30.57
N ILE A 355 7.83 22.43 29.59
CA ILE A 355 6.38 22.60 29.46
C ILE A 355 5.70 21.25 29.20
N LEU A 356 6.27 20.42 28.31
CA LEU A 356 5.80 19.06 28.07
C LEU A 356 5.80 18.23 29.35
N LEU A 357 6.91 18.22 30.11
CA LEU A 357 6.98 17.49 31.37
C LEU A 357 5.91 17.98 32.37
N LYS A 358 5.77 19.30 32.54
CA LYS A 358 4.74 19.89 33.41
C LYS A 358 3.32 19.49 33.00
N LEU A 359 3.05 19.46 31.70
CA LEU A 359 1.76 19.01 31.17
C LEU A 359 1.50 17.53 31.48
N GLN A 360 2.53 16.69 31.36
CA GLN A 360 2.43 15.28 31.68
C GLN A 360 2.25 15.02 33.18
N LEU A 361 2.87 15.84 34.04
CA LEU A 361 2.64 15.79 35.49
C LEU A 361 1.21 16.23 35.84
N LEU A 362 0.67 17.24 35.16
CA LEU A 362 -0.73 17.63 35.30
C LEU A 362 -1.67 16.46 34.93
N PHE A 363 -1.36 15.73 33.85
CA PHE A 363 -2.13 14.55 33.43
C PHE A 363 -2.06 13.46 34.50
N TYR A 364 -0.85 13.16 34.98
CA TYR A 364 -0.62 12.19 36.04
C TYR A 364 -1.38 12.53 37.33
N PHE A 365 -1.35 13.79 37.76
CA PHE A 365 -2.06 14.24 38.96
C PHE A 365 -3.56 13.98 38.85
N PHE A 366 -4.19 14.42 37.76
CA PHE A 366 -5.64 14.26 37.57
C PHE A 366 -6.09 12.84 37.23
N ASN A 367 -5.18 11.94 36.89
CA ASN A 367 -5.48 10.52 36.72
C ASN A 367 -5.45 9.76 38.07
N ASN A 368 -4.86 10.33 39.12
CA ASN A 368 -4.72 9.71 40.43
C ASN A 368 -5.53 10.43 41.54
N GLU A 369 -6.26 11.50 41.20
CA GLU A 369 -7.36 12.07 42.00
C GLU A 369 -8.69 11.42 41.62
#